data_AF-A0A1L3ZRJ7-F1
#
_entry.id   AF-A0A1L3ZRJ7-F1
#
_cell.length_a   1.000
_cell.length_b   1.000
_cell.length_c   1.000
_cell.angle_alpha   90.00
_cell.angle_beta   90.00
_cell.angle_gamma   90.00
#
_symmetry.space_group_name_H-M   'P 1'
#
loop_
_entity.id
_entity.type
_entity.pdbx_description
1 polymer ?
#
loop_
_entity_poly.entity_id
_entity_poly.type
_entity_poly.pdbx_seq_one_letter_code
_entity_poly.pdbx_strand_id
1 'polypeptide(L)'
;MSVQSFGDRHTVSKLETVERYLQMYVTALKNQPFELLYVDACAGSGSSVPRAAFRAAEDEKQHALSGFATPVADTDEIIVGSAVRALGVDPPFHRYLFNDVKPSNVKALRQSIEGRFSHLADRVEITRLDANSMLRQLCSSYNWRKTRAVVFLGSKLNQPLENRWSH
;
A
#
# COMPACT_ATOMS: atom_id res chain seq x y z
N MET A 1 -37.57 7.67 -7.22
CA MET A 1 -36.82 6.84 -6.26
C MET A 1 -35.37 6.78 -6.73
N SER A 2 -34.44 7.38 -6.00
CA SER A 2 -33.03 7.46 -6.39
C SER A 2 -32.32 6.16 -6.07
N VAL A 3 -31.90 5.42 -7.09
CA VAL A 3 -31.04 4.25 -6.95
C VAL A 3 -29.63 4.78 -6.63
N GLN A 4 -29.17 4.56 -5.40
CA GLN A 4 -27.78 4.81 -5.00
C GLN A 4 -26.89 3.73 -5.61
N SER A 5 -25.90 4.12 -6.41
CA SER A 5 -24.90 3.20 -6.96
C SER A 5 -23.89 2.80 -5.87
N PHE A 6 -24.06 1.58 -5.35
CA PHE A 6 -23.07 0.88 -4.55
C PHE A 6 -21.98 0.34 -5.50
N GLY A 7 -20.82 1.00 -5.56
CA GLY A 7 -19.68 0.52 -6.35
C GLY A 7 -18.65 1.59 -6.72
N ASP A 8 -19.09 2.70 -7.33
CA ASP A 8 -18.19 3.57 -8.10
C ASP A 8 -17.38 4.59 -7.30
N ARG A 9 -17.74 4.83 -6.03
CA ARG A 9 -17.05 5.76 -5.11
C ARG A 9 -16.02 5.09 -4.18
N HIS A 10 -15.92 3.76 -4.17
CA HIS A 10 -15.22 3.06 -3.09
C HIS A 10 -13.69 3.12 -3.15
N THR A 11 -13.03 3.15 -4.31
CA THR A 11 -11.56 3.00 -4.36
C THR A 11 -10.79 4.29 -4.03
N VAL A 12 -11.22 5.45 -4.54
CA VAL A 12 -10.68 6.76 -4.11
C VAL A 12 -10.96 6.97 -2.62
N SER A 13 -12.16 6.61 -2.18
CA SER A 13 -12.53 6.62 -0.76
C SER A 13 -11.63 5.73 0.09
N LYS A 14 -11.21 4.55 -0.38
CA LYS A 14 -10.34 3.62 0.37
C LYS A 14 -8.94 4.20 0.61
N LEU A 15 -8.28 4.71 -0.42
CA LEU A 15 -6.90 5.22 -0.28
C LEU A 15 -6.84 6.55 0.47
N GLU A 16 -7.83 7.43 0.29
CA GLU A 16 -8.00 8.62 1.13
C GLU A 16 -8.31 8.25 2.59
N THR A 17 -9.10 7.20 2.81
CA THR A 17 -9.38 6.70 4.16
C THR A 17 -8.11 6.14 4.81
N VAL A 18 -7.25 5.43 4.07
CA VAL A 18 -5.96 4.97 4.56
C VAL A 18 -5.11 6.17 4.98
N GLU A 19 -4.95 7.17 4.13
CA GLU A 19 -4.16 8.37 4.46
C GLU A 19 -4.69 9.09 5.71
N ARG A 20 -6.00 9.33 5.78
CA ARG A 20 -6.63 9.95 6.96
C ARG A 20 -6.43 9.11 8.22
N TYR A 21 -6.57 7.78 8.11
CA TYR A 21 -6.32 6.88 9.22
C TYR A 21 -4.87 6.96 9.69
N LEU A 22 -3.90 6.90 8.78
CA LEU A 22 -2.48 7.01 9.13
C LEU A 22 -2.18 8.34 9.82
N GLN A 23 -2.71 9.44 9.28
CA GLN A 23 -2.60 10.77 9.87
C GLN A 23 -3.09 10.83 11.31
N MET A 24 -4.30 10.32 11.58
CA MET A 24 -4.84 10.26 12.94
C MET A 24 -4.03 9.33 13.84
N TYR A 25 -3.64 8.16 13.33
CA TYR A 25 -2.94 7.13 14.09
C TYR A 25 -1.57 7.61 14.56
N VAL A 26 -0.77 8.20 13.66
CA VAL A 26 0.55 8.73 14.04
C VAL A 26 0.40 9.92 14.98
N THR A 27 -0.57 10.81 14.73
CA THR A 27 -0.85 11.95 15.61
C THR A 27 -1.20 11.52 17.04
N ALA A 28 -2.07 10.52 17.19
CA ALA A 28 -2.51 10.02 18.49
C ALA A 28 -1.37 9.34 19.27
N LEU A 29 -0.44 8.69 18.56
CA LEU A 29 0.61 7.87 19.17
C LEU A 29 1.98 8.57 19.25
N LYS A 30 2.13 9.81 18.76
CA LYS A 30 3.42 10.51 18.67
C LYS A 30 4.19 10.67 19.98
N ASN A 31 3.51 10.65 21.12
CA ASN A 31 4.12 10.80 22.46
C ASN A 31 4.26 9.48 23.22
N GLN A 32 4.00 8.35 22.57
CA GLN A 32 4.07 7.05 23.22
C GLN A 32 5.51 6.50 23.23
N PRO A 33 5.91 5.72 24.26
CA PRO A 33 7.28 5.23 24.42
C PRO A 33 7.56 3.98 23.56
N PHE A 34 7.16 4.01 22.29
CA PHE A 34 7.43 2.94 21.32
C PHE A 34 7.69 3.51 19.93
N GLU A 35 8.41 2.75 19.12
CA GLU A 35 8.58 3.06 17.71
C GLU A 35 7.34 2.68 16.92
N LEU A 36 7.00 3.52 15.94
CA LEU A 36 5.88 3.35 15.05
C LEU A 36 6.37 3.10 13.62
N LEU A 37 6.09 1.92 13.10
CA LEU A 37 6.47 1.50 11.75
C LEU A 37 5.28 1.61 10.81
N TYR A 38 5.54 2.01 9.57
CA TYR A 38 4.65 1.73 8.45
C TYR A 38 5.23 0.58 7.62
N VAL A 39 4.39 -0.39 7.29
CA VAL A 39 4.80 -1.58 6.55
C VAL A 39 3.87 -1.77 5.35
N ASP A 40 4.43 -1.87 4.16
CA ASP A 40 3.69 -2.23 2.94
C ASP A 40 4.35 -3.46 2.30
N ALA A 41 3.66 -4.60 2.42
CA ALA A 41 4.16 -5.88 1.94
C ALA A 41 4.15 -5.99 0.40
N CYS A 42 3.42 -5.10 -0.29
CA CYS A 42 3.24 -5.08 -1.73
C CYS A 42 3.16 -3.63 -2.24
N ALA A 43 4.22 -2.84 -2.00
CA ALA A 43 4.23 -1.39 -2.20
C ALA A 43 4.07 -0.94 -3.66
N GLY A 44 4.31 -1.83 -4.63
CA GLY A 44 4.29 -1.45 -6.04
C GLY A 44 5.45 -0.52 -6.38
N SER A 45 5.30 0.19 -7.50
CA SER A 45 6.26 1.22 -7.92
C SER A 45 6.15 2.52 -7.12
N GLY A 46 5.19 2.61 -6.19
CA GLY A 46 4.80 3.87 -5.54
C GLY A 46 4.15 4.88 -6.50
N SER A 47 3.93 4.52 -7.77
CA SER A 47 3.51 5.46 -8.80
C SER A 47 2.01 5.77 -8.76
N SER A 48 1.77 7.02 -9.10
CA SER A 48 0.53 7.61 -9.56
C SER A 48 0.05 6.97 -10.87
N VAL A 49 -1.11 6.30 -10.90
CA VAL A 49 -1.72 5.81 -12.15
C VAL A 49 -3.00 6.58 -12.48
N PRO A 50 -3.31 6.86 -13.76
CA PRO A 50 -4.61 7.42 -14.13
C PRO A 50 -5.75 6.51 -13.65
N ARG A 51 -6.82 7.10 -13.11
CA ARG A 51 -7.98 6.40 -12.58
C ARG A 51 -8.62 5.46 -13.61
N ALA A 52 -8.66 5.87 -14.88
CA ALA A 52 -9.14 5.05 -15.98
C ALA A 52 -8.30 3.75 -16.18
N ALA A 53 -6.97 3.84 -16.10
CA ALA A 53 -6.09 2.68 -16.22
C ALA A 53 -6.21 1.74 -15.02
N PHE A 54 -6.49 2.28 -13.83
CA PHE A 54 -6.75 1.48 -12.64
C PHE A 54 -8.09 0.74 -12.71
N ARG A 55 -9.17 1.40 -13.16
CA ARG A 55 -10.48 0.77 -13.38
C ARG A 55 -10.41 -0.36 -14.40
N ALA A 56 -9.75 -0.15 -15.55
CA ALA A 56 -9.54 -1.21 -16.53
C ALA A 56 -8.86 -2.46 -15.91
N ALA A 57 -7.86 -2.26 -15.03
CA ALA A 57 -7.19 -3.35 -14.33
C ALA A 57 -8.00 -3.98 -13.17
N GLU A 58 -8.96 -3.26 -12.59
CA GLU A 58 -9.94 -3.81 -11.64
C GLU A 58 -11.05 -4.58 -12.38
N ASP A 59 -11.56 -4.05 -13.49
CA ASP A 59 -12.58 -4.67 -14.34
C ASP A 59 -12.07 -5.97 -14.97
N GLU A 60 -10.80 -6.02 -15.41
CA GLU A 60 -10.14 -7.26 -15.86
C GLU A 60 -10.06 -8.33 -14.75
N LYS A 61 -9.94 -7.92 -13.47
CA LYS A 61 -9.95 -8.85 -12.33
C LYS A 61 -11.35 -9.21 -11.86
N GLN A 62 -12.32 -8.31 -12.05
CA GLN A 62 -13.74 -8.52 -11.72
C GLN A 62 -14.52 -9.22 -12.83
N HIS A 63 -13.92 -9.43 -14.01
CA HIS A 63 -14.53 -10.14 -15.15
C HIS A 63 -14.86 -11.63 -14.89
N ALA A 64 -14.54 -12.17 -13.70
CA ALA A 64 -15.09 -13.42 -13.19
C ALA A 64 -16.53 -13.30 -12.65
N LEU A 65 -17.09 -12.09 -12.52
CA LEU A 65 -18.44 -11.78 -12.04
C LEU A 65 -19.00 -10.58 -12.83
N SER A 66 -19.39 -10.81 -14.09
CA SER A 66 -19.90 -9.76 -14.97
C SER A 66 -21.37 -9.43 -14.74
N GLY A 67 -21.69 -8.14 -14.77
CA GLY A 67 -23.00 -7.65 -15.18
C GLY A 67 -23.32 -6.28 -14.58
N PHE A 68 -23.54 -5.27 -15.42
CA PHE A 68 -24.05 -3.93 -15.10
C PHE A 68 -23.01 -2.86 -14.69
N ALA A 69 -22.28 -2.29 -15.65
CA ALA A 69 -21.83 -0.90 -15.54
C ALA A 69 -21.77 -0.21 -16.91
N THR A 70 -22.51 0.89 -17.05
CA THR A 70 -22.41 1.85 -18.16
C THR A 70 -21.27 2.84 -17.91
N PRO A 71 -20.50 3.27 -18.92
CA PRO A 71 -19.36 4.16 -18.71
C PRO A 71 -19.83 5.60 -18.48
N VAL A 72 -19.42 6.20 -17.36
CA VAL A 72 -19.54 7.64 -17.12
C VAL A 72 -18.16 8.26 -17.39
N ALA A 73 -18.13 9.41 -18.06
CA ALA A 73 -16.91 10.12 -18.44
C ALA A 73 -16.02 10.42 -17.22
N ASP A 74 -14.86 9.78 -17.15
CA ASP A 74 -13.86 9.97 -16.09
C ASP A 74 -12.90 11.10 -16.46
N THR A 75 -12.80 12.11 -15.61
CA THR A 75 -11.65 13.01 -15.56
C THR A 75 -10.39 12.25 -15.14
N ASP A 76 -9.22 12.58 -15.72
CA ASP A 76 -7.90 11.94 -15.49
C ASP A 76 -7.34 12.14 -14.07
N GLU A 77 -8.09 11.78 -13.03
CA GLU A 77 -7.58 11.80 -11.66
C GLU A 77 -6.48 10.76 -11.47
N ILE A 78 -5.41 11.17 -10.79
CA ILE A 78 -4.25 10.33 -10.51
C ILE A 78 -4.44 9.60 -9.18
N ILE A 79 -4.36 8.28 -9.18
CA ILE A 79 -4.39 7.45 -7.97
C ILE A 79 -2.97 7.30 -7.41
N VAL A 80 -2.70 7.94 -6.27
CA VAL A 80 -1.44 7.80 -5.52
C VAL A 80 -1.42 6.50 -4.70
N GLY A 81 -0.33 5.73 -4.79
CA GLY A 81 -0.13 4.48 -4.07
C GLY A 81 0.04 4.62 -2.56
N SER A 82 -0.15 3.52 -1.83
CA SER A 82 -0.07 3.41 -0.35
C SER A 82 1.26 3.89 0.23
N ALA A 83 2.39 3.52 -0.38
CA ALA A 83 3.73 3.92 0.08
C ALA A 83 3.93 5.45 0.05
N VAL A 84 3.54 6.11 -1.05
CA VAL A 84 3.67 7.57 -1.18
C VAL A 84 2.74 8.30 -0.22
N ARG A 85 1.53 7.79 0.00
CA ARG A 85 0.61 8.37 1.00
C ARG A 85 1.17 8.28 2.41
N ALA A 86 1.75 7.14 2.78
CA ALA A 86 2.36 6.97 4.10
C ALA A 86 3.58 7.88 4.31
N LEU A 87 4.40 8.10 3.28
CA LEU A 87 5.52 9.04 3.31
C LEU A 87 5.07 10.51 3.44
N GLY A 88 3.83 10.84 3.07
CA GLY A 88 3.27 12.19 3.18
C GLY A 88 2.61 12.51 4.52
N VAL A 89 2.54 11.57 5.46
CA VAL A 89 1.91 11.76 6.77
C VAL A 89 2.79 12.61 7.71
N ASP A 90 2.18 13.53 8.45
CA ASP A 90 2.87 14.42 9.40
C ASP A 90 2.18 14.45 10.78
N PRO A 91 2.81 14.06 11.91
CA PRO A 91 4.21 13.69 12.02
C PRO A 91 4.53 12.38 11.28
N PRO A 92 5.77 12.20 10.81
CA PRO A 92 6.16 11.01 10.07
C PRO A 92 6.20 9.77 10.98
N PHE A 93 6.12 8.59 10.36
CA PHE A 93 6.47 7.35 11.04
C PHE A 93 7.96 7.36 11.42
N HIS A 94 8.32 6.51 12.39
CA HIS A 94 9.70 6.33 12.80
C HIS A 94 10.50 5.62 11.70
N ARG A 95 9.91 4.58 11.09
CA ARG A 95 10.49 3.84 9.97
C ARG A 95 9.42 3.37 8.99
N TYR A 96 9.84 3.15 7.75
CA TYR A 96 9.02 2.65 6.65
C TYR A 96 9.65 1.38 6.08
N LEU A 97 8.89 0.30 6.00
CA LEU A 97 9.33 -0.98 5.46
C LEU A 97 8.50 -1.30 4.22
N PHE A 98 9.10 -1.17 3.05
CA PHE A 98 8.45 -1.45 1.78
C PHE A 98 8.98 -2.75 1.17
N ASN A 99 8.09 -3.48 0.49
CA ASN A 99 8.45 -4.70 -0.21
C ASN A 99 7.72 -4.79 -1.55
N ASP A 100 8.41 -5.29 -2.58
CA ASP A 100 7.77 -5.75 -3.80
C ASP A 100 8.62 -6.85 -4.45
N VAL A 101 7.98 -7.88 -5.00
CA VAL A 101 8.68 -8.99 -5.69
C VAL A 101 9.33 -8.55 -7.01
N LYS A 102 8.75 -7.55 -7.69
CA LYS A 102 9.19 -7.10 -9.00
C LYS A 102 10.37 -6.13 -8.86
N PRO A 103 11.53 -6.41 -9.47
CA PRO A 103 12.71 -5.52 -9.37
C PRO A 103 12.45 -4.14 -9.98
N SER A 104 11.61 -4.03 -11.01
CA SER A 104 11.21 -2.75 -11.59
C SER A 104 10.42 -1.88 -10.62
N ASN A 105 9.51 -2.46 -9.83
CA ASN A 105 8.75 -1.75 -8.80
C ASN A 105 9.68 -1.25 -7.69
N VAL A 106 10.58 -2.11 -7.20
CA VAL A 106 11.58 -1.74 -6.19
C VAL A 106 12.46 -0.58 -6.68
N LYS A 107 12.91 -0.63 -7.92
CA LYS A 107 13.72 0.44 -8.53
C LYS A 107 12.93 1.76 -8.62
N ALA A 108 11.70 1.71 -9.13
CA ALA A 108 10.86 2.90 -9.26
C ALA A 108 10.51 3.51 -7.89
N LEU A 109 10.22 2.68 -6.89
CA LEU A 109 9.94 3.14 -5.52
C LEU A 109 11.15 3.84 -4.91
N ARG A 110 12.36 3.27 -5.05
CA ARG A 110 13.62 3.91 -4.63
C ARG A 110 13.79 5.30 -5.27
N GLN A 111 13.65 5.38 -6.59
CA GLN A 111 13.75 6.65 -7.31
C GLN A 111 12.71 7.67 -6.85
N SER A 112 11.48 7.25 -6.56
CA SER A 112 10.43 8.13 -6.03
C SER A 112 10.78 8.67 -4.64
N ILE A 113 11.36 7.84 -3.77
CA ILE A 113 11.78 8.26 -2.42
C ILE A 113 12.96 9.22 -2.52
N GLU A 114 13.99 8.88 -3.28
CA GLU A 114 15.17 9.73 -3.47
C GLU A 114 14.80 11.09 -4.08
N GLY A 115 13.86 11.12 -5.03
CA GLY A 115 13.45 12.35 -5.70
C GLY A 115 12.49 13.24 -4.91
N ARG A 116 11.63 12.67 -4.06
CA ARG A 116 10.50 13.41 -3.42
C ARG A 116 10.52 13.39 -1.89
N PHE A 117 11.15 12.40 -1.29
CA PHE A 117 11.15 12.14 0.15
C PHE A 117 12.57 11.87 0.67
N SER A 118 13.58 12.52 0.08
CA SER A 118 14.99 12.35 0.44
C SER A 118 15.27 12.58 1.92
N HIS A 119 14.56 13.53 2.55
CA HIS A 119 14.63 13.79 4.00
C HIS A 119 14.13 12.64 4.88
N LEU A 120 13.43 11.65 4.32
CA LEU A 120 13.00 10.42 5.00
C LEU A 120 13.81 9.20 4.59
N ALA A 121 14.76 9.31 3.65
CA ALA A 121 15.44 8.16 3.05
C ALA A 121 16.09 7.23 4.10
N ASP A 122 16.71 7.80 5.14
CA ASP A 122 17.34 7.03 6.24
C ASP A 122 16.35 6.25 7.11
N ARG A 123 15.06 6.55 7.00
CA ARG A 123 13.97 5.86 7.70
C ARG A 123 13.35 4.74 6.85
N VAL A 124 13.73 4.62 5.58
CA VAL A 124 13.11 3.68 4.64
C VAL A 124 13.98 2.46 4.40
N GLU A 125 13.38 1.28 4.53
CA GLU A 125 13.96 0.00 4.12
C GLU A 125 13.12 -0.59 2.99
N ILE A 126 13.78 -1.08 1.94
CA ILE A 126 13.11 -1.67 0.77
C ILE A 126 13.66 -3.06 0.51
N THR A 127 12.79 -4.06 0.62
CA THR A 127 13.10 -5.47 0.39
C THR A 127 12.48 -5.97 -0.92
N ARG A 128 12.98 -7.11 -1.40
CA ARG A 128 12.49 -7.80 -2.61
C ARG A 128 12.22 -9.27 -2.29
N LEU A 129 11.16 -9.49 -1.53
CA LEU A 129 10.72 -10.80 -1.03
C LEU A 129 9.27 -11.05 -1.46
N ASP A 130 8.83 -12.30 -1.38
CA ASP A 130 7.39 -12.54 -1.32
C ASP A 130 6.83 -11.94 -0.01
N ALA A 131 5.59 -11.46 -0.08
CA ALA A 131 4.98 -10.73 1.04
C ALA A 131 4.93 -11.56 2.33
N ASN A 132 4.65 -12.87 2.23
CA ASN A 132 4.61 -13.75 3.39
C ASN A 132 5.99 -13.92 4.03
N SER A 133 7.05 -14.02 3.23
CA SER A 133 8.42 -14.08 3.75
C SER A 133 8.86 -12.78 4.40
N MET A 134 8.52 -11.63 3.82
CA MET A 134 8.79 -10.33 4.46
C MET A 134 8.06 -10.21 5.80
N LEU A 135 6.78 -10.60 5.88
CA LEU A 135 6.02 -10.56 7.13
C LEU A 135 6.57 -11.52 8.19
N ARG A 136 6.97 -12.73 7.81
CA ARG A 136 7.64 -13.67 8.73
C ARG A 136 8.94 -13.08 9.28
N GLN A 137 9.76 -12.50 8.41
CA GLN A 137 11.00 -11.83 8.83
C GLN A 137 10.68 -10.67 9.79
N LEU A 138 9.75 -9.78 9.42
CA LEU A 138 9.29 -8.67 10.24
C LEU A 138 8.88 -9.12 11.65
N CYS A 139 8.03 -10.15 11.75
CA CYS A 139 7.57 -10.68 13.03
C CYS A 139 8.72 -11.14 13.93
N SER A 140 9.81 -11.65 13.35
CA SER A 140 10.98 -12.13 14.09
C SER A 140 12.04 -11.05 14.39
N SER A 141 12.09 -9.96 13.62
CA SER A 141 13.21 -8.99 13.66
C SER A 141 13.02 -7.83 14.64
N TYR A 142 11.82 -7.63 15.19
CA TYR A 142 11.52 -6.47 16.04
C TYR A 142 11.14 -6.86 17.47
N ASN A 143 11.53 -6.00 18.42
CA ASN A 143 11.04 -6.07 19.78
C ASN A 143 9.64 -5.47 19.88
N TRP A 144 8.61 -6.30 19.67
CA TRP A 144 7.20 -5.88 19.73
C TRP A 144 6.74 -5.36 21.10
N ARG A 145 7.55 -5.45 22.17
CA ARG A 145 7.23 -4.73 23.42
C ARG A 145 7.49 -3.22 23.30
N LYS A 146 8.39 -2.81 22.40
CA LYS A 146 8.81 -1.42 22.16
C LYS A 146 8.46 -0.92 20.75
N THR A 147 7.71 -1.70 19.97
CA THR A 147 7.41 -1.40 18.57
C THR A 147 5.93 -1.67 18.27
N ARG A 148 5.33 -0.81 17.46
CA ARG A 148 4.00 -0.96 16.86
C ARG A 148 4.11 -0.72 15.36
N ALA A 149 3.29 -1.40 14.58
CA ALA A 149 3.30 -1.26 13.13
C ALA A 149 1.88 -1.11 12.59
N VAL A 150 1.72 -0.26 11.57
CA VAL A 150 0.59 -0.34 10.66
C VAL A 150 1.04 -1.15 9.45
N VAL A 151 0.36 -2.26 9.18
CA VAL A 151 0.68 -3.15 8.05
C VAL A 151 -0.41 -3.02 6.99
N PHE A 152 -0.02 -2.56 5.81
CA PHE A 152 -0.88 -2.52 4.64
C PHE A 152 -0.77 -3.82 3.86
N LEU A 153 -1.89 -4.53 3.78
CA LEU A 153 -2.02 -5.84 3.16
C LEU A 153 -2.92 -5.72 1.93
N GLY A 154 -2.31 -5.56 0.74
CA GLY A 154 -3.03 -5.48 -0.53
C GLY A 154 -3.49 -6.85 -1.06
N SER A 155 -4.36 -6.84 -2.07
CA SER A 155 -4.96 -8.04 -2.70
C SER A 155 -3.97 -9.02 -3.37
N LYS A 156 -2.67 -8.70 -3.42
CA LYS A 156 -1.62 -9.55 -4.00
C LYS A 156 -1.04 -10.59 -3.03
N LEU A 157 -1.59 -10.72 -1.82
CA LEU A 157 -1.15 -11.72 -0.84
C LEU A 157 -1.51 -13.16 -1.22
N ASN A 158 -2.40 -13.36 -2.19
CA ASN A 158 -2.83 -14.68 -2.68
C ASN A 158 -2.06 -15.12 -3.94
N GLN A 159 -0.73 -15.25 -3.85
CA GLN A 159 -0.09 -16.27 -4.69
C GLN A 159 0.01 -17.54 -3.85
N PRO A 160 -0.67 -18.64 -4.25
CA PRO A 160 -0.62 -19.88 -3.49
C PRO A 160 0.83 -20.32 -3.33
N LEU A 161 1.16 -20.80 -2.13
CA LEU A 161 2.39 -21.57 -1.88
C LEU A 161 2.24 -22.94 -2.55
N GLU A 162 2.11 -22.99 -3.86
CA GLU A 162 2.14 -24.25 -4.59
C GLU A 162 3.59 -24.76 -4.68
N ASN A 163 3.75 -26.02 -4.29
CA ASN A 163 4.90 -26.90 -4.47
C ASN A 163 6.09 -26.70 -3.53
N ARG A 164 5.91 -27.02 -2.25
CA ARG A 164 6.99 -27.48 -1.37
C ARG A 164 6.60 -28.66 -0.48
N TRP A 165 5.96 -29.68 -1.05
CA TRP A 165 5.92 -31.03 -0.48
C TRP A 165 5.83 -32.05 -1.63
N SER A 166 6.98 -32.37 -2.21
CA SER A 166 7.19 -33.62 -2.96
C SER A 166 8.29 -34.36 -2.20
N HIS A 167 7.88 -35.28 -1.33
CA HIS A 167 8.73 -36.37 -0.87
C HIS A 167 8.55 -37.54 -1.82
#